data_AF-A0A4D7Z5M4-F1
#
_entry.id   AF-A0A4D7Z5M4-F1
#
_cell.length_a   1.000
_cell.length_b   1.000
_cell.length_c   1.000
_cell.angle_alpha   90.00
_cell.angle_beta   90.00
_cell.angle_gamma   90.00
#
_symmetry.space_group_name_H-M   'P 1'
#
loop_
_entity.id
_entity.type
_entity.pdbx_description
1 polymer ?
#
loop_
_entity_poly.entity_id
_entity_poly.type
_entity_poly.pdbx_seq_one_letter_code
_entity_poly.pdbx_strand_id
1 'polypeptide(L)' 'MVWALPTIIAEIHCRGWTHEGKLRHASFKGARDVQDNADVFQIEDVL' A
#
# COMPACT_ATOMS: atom_id res chain seq x y z
N MET A 1 -19.85 -6.57 -4.80
CA MET A 1 -18.72 -5.92 -4.12
C MET A 1 -18.44 -6.72 -2.85
N VAL A 2 -17.21 -7.16 -2.61
CA VAL A 2 -16.84 -7.95 -1.43
C VAL A 2 -15.79 -7.16 -0.64
N TRP A 3 -15.93 -7.11 0.69
CA TRP A 3 -14.98 -6.47 1.58
C TRP A 3 -14.15 -7.55 2.27
N ALA A 4 -12.84 -7.31 2.41
CA ALA A 4 -11.91 -8.23 3.06
C ALA A 4 -11.06 -7.46 4.08
N LEU A 5 -10.64 -8.17 5.14
CA LEU A 5 -9.69 -7.63 6.11
C LEU A 5 -8.30 -7.49 5.46
N PRO A 6 -7.48 -6.52 5.89
CA PRO A 6 -6.13 -6.29 5.36
C PRO A 6 -5.16 -7.35 5.90
N THR A 7 -5.33 -8.59 5.47
CA THR A 7 -4.49 -9.73 5.88
C THR A 7 -3.37 -10.01 4.86
N ILE A 8 -3.43 -9.36 3.68
CA ILE A 8 -2.54 -9.66 2.55
C ILE A 8 -1.67 -8.44 2.27
N ILE A 9 -0.35 -8.64 2.32
CA ILE A 9 0.63 -7.62 1.90
C ILE A 9 0.90 -7.76 0.40
N ALA A 10 0.64 -6.67 -0.32
CA ALA A 10 0.84 -6.60 -1.76
C ALA A 10 2.11 -5.82 -2.09
N GLU A 11 2.89 -6.32 -3.05
CA GLU A 11 3.96 -5.54 -3.65
C GLU A 11 3.40 -4.63 -4.74
N ILE A 12 3.79 -3.36 -4.69
CA ILE A 12 3.36 -2.32 -5.62
C ILE A 12 4.59 -1.62 -6.20
N HIS A 13 4.65 -1.50 -7.52
CA HIS A 13 5.57 -0.57 -8.17
C HIS A 13 4.87 0.76 -8.35
N CYS A 14 5.49 1.86 -7.91
CA CYS A 14 5.00 3.22 -8.13
C CYS A 14 6.09 4.11 -8.75
N ARG A 15 5.68 5.19 -9.42
CA ARG A 15 6.59 6.19 -10.01
C ARG A 15 6.82 7.39 -9.10
N GLY A 16 6.22 7.39 -7.92
CA GLY A 16 6.28 8.47 -6.93
C GLY A 16 4.93 8.72 -6.25
N TRP A 17 4.92 9.70 -5.36
CA TRP A 17 3.74 10.15 -4.63
C TRP A 17 3.09 11.36 -5.32
N THR A 18 1.78 11.53 -5.16
CA THR A 18 1.09 12.79 -5.44
C THR A 18 1.22 13.73 -4.24
N HIS A 19 0.89 14.99 -4.44
CA HIS A 19 0.83 15.98 -3.36
C HIS A 19 -0.21 15.64 -2.29
N GLU A 20 -1.25 14.88 -2.66
CA GLU A 20 -2.31 14.38 -1.77
C GLU A 20 -1.98 13.01 -1.13
N GLY A 21 -0.72 12.55 -1.20
CA GLY A 21 -0.33 11.28 -0.56
C GLY A 21 -0.83 10.02 -1.26
N LYS A 22 -1.16 10.08 -2.56
CA LYS A 22 -1.55 8.90 -3.36
C LYS A 22 -0.40 8.41 -4.23
N LEU A 23 -0.36 7.12 -4.54
CA LEU A 23 0.67 6.56 -5.43
C LEU A 23 0.38 6.88 -6.90
N ARG A 24 1.38 7.39 -7.64
CA ARG A 24 1.29 7.63 -9.08
C ARG A 24 1.63 6.37 -9.86
N HIS A 25 0.69 5.97 -10.74
CA HIS A 25 0.81 4.80 -11.62
C HIS A 25 1.13 3.50 -10.86
N ALA A 26 0.44 3.28 -9.74
CA ALA A 26 0.59 2.07 -8.94
C ALA A 26 0.24 0.82 -9.77
N SER A 27 1.19 -0.11 -9.87
CA SER A 27 1.01 -1.39 -10.54
C SER A 27 1.18 -2.52 -9.53
N PHE A 28 0.15 -3.35 -9.38
CA PHE A 28 0.21 -4.56 -8.55
C PHE A 28 1.21 -5.56 -9.13
N LYS A 29 2.12 -6.07 -8.29
CA LYS A 29 3.15 -7.04 -8.69
C LYS A 29 2.89 -8.45 -8.14
N GLY A 30 2.11 -8.56 -7.09
CA GLY A 30 1.77 -9.84 -6.47
C GLY A 30 1.53 -9.69 -4.98
N ALA A 31 0.89 -10.69 -4.39
CA ALA A 31 0.89 -10.86 -2.93
C ALA A 31 2.22 -11.47 -2.51
N ARG A 32 2.78 -11.00 -1.40
CA ARG A 32 3.91 -11.65 -0.74
C ARG A 32 3.39 -12.53 0.37
N ASP A 33 4.03 -13.69 0.54
CA ASP A 33 3.81 -14.52 1.72
C ASP A 33 4.24 -13.72 2.95
N VAL A 34 3.54 -13.90 4.07
CA VAL A 34 3.64 -13.10 5.29
C VAL A 34 5.10 -12.71 5.58
N GLN A 35 5.38 -11.41 5.54
CA GLN A 35 6.60 -10.87 6.13
C GLN A 35 6.30 -10.64 7.61
N ASP A 36 7.12 -11.20 8.49
CA ASP A 36 6.97 -11.08 9.95
C ASP A 36 6.98 -9.62 10.46
N ASN A 37 7.37 -8.64 9.62
CA ASN A 37 7.33 -7.21 9.91
C ASN A 37 6.57 -6.45 8.81
N ALA A 38 5.25 -6.43 8.92
CA ALA A 38 4.40 -5.52 8.15
C ALA A 38 4.17 -4.23 8.95
N ASP A 39 5.17 -3.35 8.97
CA ASP A 39 4.99 -2.03 9.57
C ASP A 39 3.98 -1.22 8.73
N VAL A 40 2.84 -0.91 9.35
CA VAL A 40 1.83 -0.04 8.76
C VAL A 40 2.26 1.40 9.00
N PHE A 41 2.80 2.04 7.96
CA PHE A 41 3.10 3.46 8.01
C PHE A 41 1.82 4.26 7.84
N GLN A 42 1.45 4.98 8.88
CA GLN A 42 0.37 5.96 8.83
C GLN A 42 0.93 7.21 8.15
N ILE A 43 0.32 7.65 7.04
CA ILE A 43 0.60 8.97 6.48
C ILE A 43 -0.10 9.95 7.41
N GLU A 44 0.68 10.75 8.14
CA GLU A 44 0.16 11.81 8.99
C GLU A 44 -0.60 12.82 8.11
N ASP A 45 -1.83 13.13 8.51
CA ASP A 45 -2.66 14.15 7.88
C ASP A 45 -2.04 15.51 8.22
N VAL A 46 -1.26 16.07 7.28
CA VAL A 46 -0.65 17.40 7.46
C VAL A 46 -1.75 18.43 7.22
N LEU A 47 -2.39 18.88 8.31
CA LEU A 47 -3.20 20.10 8.37
C LEU A 47 -2.32 21.35 8.34
#